data_AF-A0A917PIE4-F1
#
_entry.id   AF-A0A917PIE4-F1
#
_cell.length_a   1.000
_cell.length_b   1.000
_cell.length_c   1.000
_cell.angle_alpha   90.00
_cell.angle_beta   90.00
_cell.angle_gamma   90.00
#
_symmetry.space_group_name_H-M   'P 1'
#
loop_
_entity.id
_entity.type
_entity.pdbx_description
1 polymer ?
#
loop_
_entity_poly.entity_id
_entity_poly.type
_entity_poly.pdbx_seq_one_letter_code
_entity_poly.pdbx_strand_id
1 'polypeptide(L)'
;MPCRAYANGLRRLGFGEDVADHFDEHVEADAVHEQLAARDLAGALAEEEPHLARDLLFGVAACLSVDGRLWGGLRERFERGESALRRPL
;
A
#
# COMPACT_ATOMS: atom_id res chain seq x y z
N MET A 1 -10.32 -3.78 0.28
CA MET A 1 -9.59 -2.50 0.14
C MET A 1 -9.12 -2.04 1.51
N PRO A 2 -7.81 -1.85 1.72
CA PRO A 2 -7.22 -1.42 2.99
C PRO A 2 -7.83 -0.13 3.55
N CYS A 3 -8.05 0.88 2.70
CA CYS A 3 -8.58 2.18 3.10
C CYS A 3 -10.00 2.08 3.68
N ARG A 4 -10.86 1.18 3.16
CA ARG A 4 -12.18 0.89 3.73
C ARG A 4 -12.09 0.35 5.15
N ALA A 5 -11.10 -0.51 5.43
CA ALA A 5 -10.90 -1.05 6.76
C ALA A 5 -10.44 0.05 7.75
N TYR A 6 -9.61 0.99 7.29
CA TYR A 6 -9.17 2.14 8.08
C TYR A 6 -10.33 3.10 8.39
N ALA A 7 -11.11 3.49 7.39
CA ALA A 7 -12.29 4.36 7.58
C ALA A 7 -13.27 3.75 8.60
N ASN A 8 -13.59 2.46 8.47
CA ASN A 8 -14.43 1.74 9.43
C ASN A 8 -13.81 1.67 10.84
N GLY A 9 -12.50 1.51 10.92
CA GLY A 9 -11.76 1.51 12.19
C GLY A 9 -11.85 2.85 12.90
N LEU A 10 -11.63 3.94 12.17
CA LEU A 10 -11.69 5.31 12.69
C LEU A 10 -13.08 5.66 13.22
N ARG A 11 -14.14 5.34 12.45
CA ARG A 11 -15.53 5.51 12.89
C ARG A 11 -15.83 4.71 14.17
N ARG A 12 -15.39 3.44 14.23
CA ARG A 12 -15.54 2.60 15.43
C ARG A 12 -14.84 3.15 16.67
N LEU A 13 -13.74 3.87 16.48
CA LEU A 13 -12.94 4.46 17.56
C LEU A 13 -13.43 5.87 17.94
N GLY A 14 -14.47 6.39 17.28
CA GLY A 14 -15.09 7.68 17.59
C GLY A 14 -14.35 8.89 17.02
N PHE A 15 -13.49 8.70 16.01
CA PHE A 15 -12.92 9.82 15.26
C PHE A 15 -13.98 10.49 14.38
N GLY A 16 -13.79 11.77 14.06
CA GLY A 16 -14.69 12.54 13.21
C GLY A 16 -14.76 12.00 11.77
N GLU A 17 -15.89 12.26 11.09
CA GLU A 17 -16.09 11.86 9.69
C GLU A 17 -15.05 12.48 8.75
N ASP A 18 -14.59 13.70 9.05
CA ASP A 18 -13.52 14.38 8.33
C ASP A 18 -12.21 13.58 8.26
N VAL A 19 -11.95 12.74 9.28
CA VAL A 19 -10.77 11.85 9.30
C VAL A 19 -11.02 10.60 8.46
N ALA A 20 -12.25 10.07 8.44
CA ALA A 20 -12.61 8.89 7.66
C ALA A 20 -12.72 9.19 6.16
N ASP A 21 -13.17 10.40 5.79
CA ASP A 21 -13.35 10.85 4.40
C ASP A 21 -12.06 10.71 3.57
N HIS A 22 -10.91 11.02 4.18
CA HIS A 22 -9.60 10.83 3.55
C HIS A 22 -9.40 9.40 3.03
N PHE A 23 -9.80 8.40 3.83
CA PHE A 23 -9.64 7.00 3.46
C PHE A 23 -10.75 6.51 2.53
N ASP A 24 -11.95 7.06 2.64
CA ASP A 24 -13.07 6.70 1.75
C ASP A 24 -12.83 7.15 0.31
N GLU A 25 -12.17 8.31 0.09
CA GLU A 25 -11.72 8.73 -1.24
C GLU A 25 -10.83 7.67 -1.92
N HIS A 26 -9.96 7.03 -1.14
CA HIS A 26 -8.97 6.08 -1.64
C HIS A 26 -9.56 4.69 -1.92
N VAL A 27 -10.76 4.39 -1.44
CA VAL A 27 -11.41 3.10 -1.70
C VAL A 27 -11.69 2.90 -3.19
N GLU A 28 -12.17 3.94 -3.85
CA GLU A 28 -12.49 3.90 -5.28
C GLU A 28 -11.23 4.14 -6.14
N ALA A 29 -10.34 5.04 -5.69
CA ALA A 29 -9.11 5.35 -6.42
C ALA A 29 -8.12 4.17 -6.48
N ASP A 30 -7.97 3.42 -5.39
CA ASP A 30 -7.03 2.30 -5.33
C ASP A 30 -7.36 1.18 -6.34
N ALA A 31 -8.66 0.90 -6.55
CA ALA A 31 -9.08 -0.12 -7.50
C ALA A 31 -8.77 0.25 -8.96
N VAL A 32 -8.88 1.55 -9.29
CA VAL A 32 -8.51 2.06 -10.62
C VAL A 32 -7.00 2.06 -10.79
N HIS A 33 -6.26 2.52 -9.78
CA HIS A 33 -4.79 2.57 -9.84
C HIS A 33 -4.17 1.18 -10.01
N GLU A 34 -4.69 0.15 -9.35
CA GLU A 34 -4.18 -1.21 -9.52
C GLU A 34 -4.34 -1.71 -10.95
N GLN A 35 -5.50 -1.50 -11.57
CA GLN A 35 -5.74 -1.92 -12.95
C GLN A 35 -4.88 -1.14 -13.93
N LEU A 36 -4.79 0.18 -13.76
CA LEU A 36 -3.98 1.03 -14.63
C LEU A 36 -2.49 0.70 -14.52
N ALA A 37 -1.97 0.49 -13.31
CA ALA A 37 -0.57 0.14 -13.10
C ALA A 37 -0.22 -1.26 -13.64
N ALA A 38 -1.07 -2.26 -13.37
CA ALA A 38 -0.79 -3.64 -13.72
C ALA A 38 -1.02 -3.94 -15.21
N ARG A 39 -2.12 -3.44 -15.78
CA ARG A 39 -2.51 -3.75 -17.17
C ARG A 39 -2.03 -2.67 -18.13
N ASP A 40 -2.44 -1.43 -17.91
CA ASP A 40 -2.26 -0.38 -18.90
C ASP A 40 -0.84 0.19 -18.92
N LEU A 41 -0.08 0.03 -17.82
CA LEU A 41 1.31 0.45 -17.73
C LEU A 41 2.27 -0.75 -17.83
N ALA A 42 2.30 -1.63 -16.83
CA ALA A 42 3.28 -2.72 -16.80
C ALA A 42 2.99 -3.79 -17.85
N GLY A 43 1.71 -4.14 -18.06
CA GLY A 43 1.29 -5.08 -19.10
C GLY A 43 1.59 -4.57 -20.49
N ALA A 44 1.14 -3.35 -20.82
CA ALA A 44 1.43 -2.72 -22.11
C ALA A 44 2.93 -2.62 -22.39
N LEU A 45 3.74 -2.19 -21.41
CA LEU A 45 5.19 -2.10 -21.58
C LEU A 45 5.83 -3.48 -21.79
N ALA A 46 5.34 -4.53 -21.12
CA ALA A 46 5.85 -5.88 -21.35
C ALA A 46 5.47 -6.44 -22.73
N GLU A 47 4.34 -6.02 -23.29
CA GLU A 47 3.92 -6.38 -24.65
C GLU A 47 4.75 -5.63 -25.71
N GLU A 48 4.95 -4.32 -25.51
CA GLU A 48 5.74 -3.46 -26.41
C GLU A 48 7.24 -3.80 -26.35
N GLU A 49 7.76 -4.09 -25.15
CA GLU A 49 9.17 -4.38 -24.89
C GLU A 49 9.38 -5.69 -24.12
N PRO A 50 9.21 -6.86 -24.76
CA PRO A 50 9.25 -8.17 -24.07
C PRO A 50 10.56 -8.46 -23.34
N HIS A 51 11.67 -7.85 -23.77
CA HIS A 51 12.97 -8.00 -23.14
C HIS A 51 13.05 -7.39 -21.74
N LEU A 52 12.18 -6.44 -21.39
CA LEU A 52 12.08 -5.82 -20.07
C LEU A 52 11.23 -6.61 -19.07
N ALA A 53 10.49 -7.63 -19.52
CA ALA A 53 9.54 -8.35 -18.66
C ALA A 53 10.19 -8.92 -17.39
N ARG A 54 11.44 -9.40 -17.49
CA ARG A 54 12.19 -9.89 -16.32
C ARG A 54 12.50 -8.77 -15.33
N ASP A 55 12.90 -7.61 -15.82
CA ASP A 55 13.27 -6.47 -14.97
C ASP A 55 12.03 -5.86 -14.31
N LEU A 56 10.89 -5.84 -15.01
CA LEU A 56 9.59 -5.47 -14.42
C LEU A 56 9.22 -6.38 -13.25
N LEU A 57 9.28 -7.70 -13.45
CA LEU A 57 9.00 -8.67 -12.38
C LEU A 57 9.99 -8.54 -11.22
N PHE A 58 11.26 -8.30 -11.51
CA PHE A 58 12.26 -8.03 -10.48
C PHE A 58 11.93 -6.76 -9.68
N GLY A 59 11.55 -5.67 -10.35
CA GLY A 59 11.14 -4.42 -9.71
C GLY A 59 9.92 -4.62 -8.81
N VAL A 60 8.89 -5.32 -9.28
CA VAL A 60 7.71 -5.67 -8.48
C VAL A 60 8.10 -6.48 -7.24
N ALA A 61 8.91 -7.52 -7.42
CA ALA A 61 9.36 -8.36 -6.31
C ALA A 61 10.20 -7.58 -5.29
N ALA A 62 11.08 -6.68 -5.75
CA ALA A 62 11.89 -5.81 -4.90
C ALA A 62 11.01 -4.84 -4.09
N CYS A 63 10.06 -4.16 -4.74
CA CYS A 63 9.11 -3.26 -4.09
C CYS A 63 8.31 -3.98 -3.00
N LEU A 64 7.68 -5.11 -3.33
CA LEU A 64 6.90 -5.90 -2.37
C LEU A 64 7.76 -6.42 -1.21
N SER A 65 9.01 -6.79 -1.48
CA SER A 65 9.94 -7.26 -0.45
C SER A 65 10.32 -6.14 0.54
N VAL A 66 10.56 -4.93 0.06
CA VAL A 66 10.89 -3.78 0.91
C VAL A 66 9.68 -3.36 1.73
N ASP A 67 8.51 -3.28 1.09
CA ASP A 67 7.25 -2.91 1.73
C ASP A 67 6.87 -3.90 2.86
N GLY A 68 6.91 -5.20 2.56
CA GLY A 68 6.63 -6.25 3.54
C GLY A 68 7.57 -6.22 4.75
N ARG A 69 8.86 -5.93 4.54
CA ARG A 69 9.83 -5.78 5.65
C ARG A 69 9.52 -4.59 6.53
N LEU A 70 9.16 -3.45 5.93
CA LEU A 70 8.82 -2.24 6.66
C LEU A 70 7.56 -2.47 7.51
N TRP A 71 6.45 -2.88 6.89
CA TRP A 71 5.19 -3.06 7.59
C TRP A 71 5.23 -4.20 8.61
N GLY A 72 5.90 -5.30 8.29
CA GLY A 72 6.13 -6.38 9.24
C GLY A 72 6.83 -5.90 10.51
N GLY A 73 7.94 -5.15 10.35
CA GLY A 73 8.70 -4.61 11.47
C GLY A 73 8.00 -3.49 12.25
N LEU A 74 7.14 -2.70 11.59
CA LEU A 74 6.28 -1.70 12.25
C LEU A 74 5.20 -2.39 13.10
N ARG A 75 4.52 -3.37 12.52
CA ARG A 75 3.46 -4.13 13.18
C ARG A 75 3.97 -4.86 14.41
N GLU A 76 5.10 -5.56 14.29
CA GLU A 76 5.69 -6.32 15.38
C GLU A 76 6.00 -5.44 16.60
N ARG A 77 6.58 -4.25 16.37
CA ARG A 77 6.87 -3.29 17.46
C ARG A 77 5.61 -2.69 18.06
N PHE A 78 4.64 -2.33 17.23
CA PHE A 78 3.35 -1.83 17.68
C PHE A 78 2.64 -2.84 18.60
N GLU A 79 2.61 -4.12 18.21
CA GLU A 79 2.02 -5.21 19.00
C GLU A 79 2.75 -5.40 20.35
N ARG A 80 4.03 -5.06 20.45
CA ARG A 80 4.81 -5.05 21.70
C ARG A 80 4.73 -3.74 22.50
N GLY A 81 4.05 -2.70 21.99
CA GLY A 81 4.05 -1.37 22.60
C GLY A 81 5.40 -0.65 22.52
N GLU A 82 6.26 -1.03 21.57
CA GLU A 82 7.58 -0.45 21.35
C GLU A 82 7.56 0.62 20.24
N SER A 83 8.45 1.62 20.36
CA SER A 83 8.66 2.59 19.29
C SER A 83 9.37 1.95 18.09
N ALA A 84 8.87 2.23 16.88
CA ALA A 84 9.54 1.86 15.64
C ALA A 84 10.41 2.97 15.04
N LEU A 85 10.51 4.12 15.72
CA LEU A 85 11.39 5.19 15.28
C LEU A 85 12.86 4.80 15.46
N ARG A 86 13.69 5.12 14.47
CA ARG A 86 15.14 4.88 14.54
C ARG A 86 15.84 5.76 15.57
N ARG A 87 15.23 6.91 15.91
CA ARG A 87 15.71 7.86 16.92
C ARG A 87 14.50 8.33 17.74
N PRO A 88 14.68 8.61 19.04
CA PRO A 88 13.63 9.21 19.86
C PRO A 88 13.14 10.55 19.29
N LEU A 89 11.87 10.90 19.56
CA LEU A 89 11.30 12.23 19.29
C LEU A 89 11.77 13.24 20.34
#